data_AF-A0A7S2FJP3-F1
#
_entry.id   AF-A0A7S2FJP3-F1
#
_cell.length_a   1.000
_cell.length_b   1.000
_cell.length_c   1.000
_cell.angle_alpha   90.00
_cell.angle_beta   90.00
_cell.angle_gamma   90.00
#
_symmetry.space_group_name_H-M   'P 1'
#
loop_
_entity.id
_entity.type
_entity.pdbx_description
1 polymer ?
#
loop_
_entity_poly.entity_id
_entity_poly.type
_entity_poly.pdbx_seq_one_letter_code
_entity_poly.pdbx_strand_id
1 'polypeptide(L)'
;MGTSWVWESLALGKLGFIDVAELRDFDWNAQHQTYGTPLIAILLGKLCKKGDSDSDSDSADEDNILIDFVTNNQAQKQARLDLLKLAVQRGADPNVKAPQSFSCTRQWWKIGAADIQESKTRTITFRDFSAFSVVVKCVETFELMESVHDWKAECEFLESAMRILNSYSG
;
A
#
# COMPACT_ATOMS: atom_id res chain seq x y z
N MET A 1 1.74 5.39 -24.88
CA MET A 1 2.61 5.57 -23.69
C MET A 1 1.77 5.19 -22.49
N GLY A 2 2.07 4.03 -21.90
CA GLY A 2 1.13 3.30 -21.03
C GLY A 2 0.84 4.00 -19.71
N THR A 3 -0.29 3.67 -19.11
CA THR A 3 -0.79 4.12 -17.79
C THR A 3 0.13 3.76 -16.61
N SER A 4 1.38 3.37 -16.85
CA SER A 4 2.37 2.97 -15.85
C SER A 4 2.58 4.05 -14.79
N TRP A 5 2.63 5.32 -15.18
CA TRP A 5 2.81 6.43 -14.24
C TRP A 5 1.64 6.57 -13.26
N VAL A 6 0.43 6.17 -13.68
CA VAL A 6 -0.78 6.18 -12.82
C VAL A 6 -0.59 5.18 -11.70
N TRP A 7 -0.21 3.95 -12.05
CA TRP A 7 0.07 2.88 -11.08
C TRP A 7 1.13 3.27 -10.05
N GLU A 8 2.21 3.90 -10.50
CA GLU A 8 3.25 4.40 -9.61
C GLU A 8 2.75 5.50 -8.69
N SER A 9 1.97 6.44 -9.23
CA SER A 9 1.38 7.54 -8.46
C SER A 9 0.40 7.02 -7.39
N LEU A 10 -0.39 6.00 -7.74
CA LEU A 10 -1.27 5.29 -6.81
C LEU A 10 -0.46 4.64 -5.68
N ALA A 11 0.57 3.85 -6.02
CA ALA A 11 1.40 3.16 -5.04
C ALA A 11 2.19 4.13 -4.14
N LEU A 12 2.62 5.27 -4.67
CA LEU A 12 3.32 6.30 -3.91
C LEU A 12 2.39 7.22 -3.10
N GLY A 13 1.06 7.06 -3.19
CA GLY A 13 0.09 7.91 -2.48
C GLY A 13 0.05 9.36 -2.98
N LYS A 14 0.33 9.60 -4.27
CA LYS A 14 0.45 10.93 -4.87
C LYS A 14 -0.91 11.52 -5.25
N LEU A 15 -1.75 11.81 -4.25
CA LEU A 15 -3.12 12.34 -4.44
C LEU A 15 -3.17 13.54 -5.38
N GLY A 16 -2.31 14.55 -5.16
CA GLY A 16 -2.33 15.78 -5.95
C GLY A 16 -2.07 15.58 -7.45
N PHE A 17 -1.34 14.54 -7.84
CA PHE A 17 -1.13 14.20 -9.26
C PHE A 17 -2.33 13.48 -9.86
N ILE A 18 -2.97 12.60 -9.09
CA ILE A 18 -4.12 11.82 -9.55
C ILE A 18 -5.39 12.67 -9.64
N ASP A 19 -5.59 13.57 -8.68
CA ASP A 19 -6.81 14.38 -8.59
C ASP A 19 -6.96 15.35 -9.77
N VAL A 20 -5.85 15.94 -10.22
CA VAL A 20 -5.83 16.87 -11.37
C VAL A 20 -5.71 16.16 -12.72
N ALA A 21 -5.37 14.87 -12.74
CA ALA A 21 -5.20 14.13 -13.97
C ALA A 21 -6.55 13.72 -14.57
N GLU A 22 -6.67 13.87 -15.89
CA GLU A 22 -7.83 13.38 -16.62
C GLU A 22 -7.70 11.87 -16.87
N LEU A 23 -8.18 11.09 -15.91
CA LEU A 23 -8.11 9.62 -15.89
C LEU A 23 -9.42 8.96 -16.35
N ARG A 24 -10.09 9.53 -17.36
CA ARG A 24 -11.38 8.99 -17.86
C ARG A 24 -11.23 7.58 -18.44
N ASP A 25 -10.11 7.33 -19.11
CA ASP A 25 -9.83 6.05 -19.76
C ASP A 25 -9.05 5.07 -18.85
N PHE A 26 -8.73 5.47 -17.62
CA PHE A 26 -8.08 4.58 -16.67
C PHE A 26 -9.12 3.62 -16.09
N ASP A 27 -8.93 2.33 -16.34
CA ASP A 27 -9.74 1.28 -15.74
C ASP A 27 -9.38 1.12 -14.25
N TRP A 28 -10.28 1.59 -13.38
CA TRP A 28 -10.15 1.52 -11.92
C TRP A 28 -10.28 0.10 -11.34
N ASN A 29 -10.63 -0.88 -12.18
CA ASN A 29 -10.67 -2.31 -11.85
C ASN A 29 -9.60 -3.11 -12.59
N ALA A 30 -8.67 -2.43 -13.26
CA ALA A 30 -7.59 -3.08 -13.99
C ALA A 30 -6.74 -3.96 -13.07
N GLN A 31 -6.21 -5.03 -13.65
CA GLN A 31 -5.28 -5.94 -13.00
C GLN A 31 -3.85 -5.69 -13.49
N HIS A 32 -2.90 -5.60 -12.57
CA HIS A 32 -1.50 -5.33 -12.86
C HIS A 32 -0.57 -6.31 -12.14
N GLN A 33 0.37 -6.92 -12.86
CA GLN A 33 1.27 -7.94 -12.32
C GLN A 33 2.14 -7.46 -11.14
N THR A 34 2.48 -6.16 -11.10
CA THR A 34 3.33 -5.57 -10.04
C THR A 34 2.53 -4.95 -8.89
N TYR A 35 1.32 -4.45 -9.17
CA TYR A 35 0.58 -3.59 -8.23
C TYR A 35 -0.75 -4.19 -7.78
N GLY A 36 -1.19 -5.29 -8.39
CA GLY A 36 -2.44 -5.97 -8.07
C GLY A 36 -3.61 -5.27 -8.75
N THR A 37 -4.32 -4.45 -7.99
CA THR A 37 -5.43 -3.57 -8.44
C THR A 37 -5.16 -2.14 -7.97
N PRO A 38 -5.86 -1.11 -8.47
CA PRO A 38 -5.60 0.28 -8.06
C PRO A 38 -5.69 0.47 -6.54
N LEU A 39 -6.68 -0.17 -5.90
CA LEU A 39 -6.85 -0.14 -4.44
C LEU A 39 -5.71 -0.86 -3.70
N ILE A 40 -5.27 -2.02 -4.19
CA ILE A 40 -4.14 -2.76 -3.61
C ILE A 40 -2.83 -1.95 -3.75
N ALA A 41 -2.63 -1.27 -4.88
CA ALA A 41 -1.49 -0.40 -5.10
C ALA A 41 -1.42 0.70 -4.03
N ILE A 42 -2.54 1.41 -3.79
CA ILE A 42 -2.63 2.46 -2.78
C ILE A 42 -2.35 1.91 -1.36
N LEU A 43 -2.86 0.71 -1.05
CA LEU A 43 -2.70 0.07 0.26
C LEU A 43 -1.26 -0.40 0.51
N LEU A 44 -0.68 -1.19 -0.40
CA LEU A 44 0.59 -1.89 -0.17
C LEU A 44 1.83 -1.08 -0.55
N GLY A 45 1.63 0.04 -1.23
CA GLY A 45 2.70 0.96 -1.57
C GLY A 45 3.71 0.39 -2.58
N LYS A 46 4.88 1.02 -2.64
CA LYS A 46 5.96 0.66 -3.57
C LYS A 46 7.30 0.51 -2.83
N LEU A 47 8.08 -0.48 -3.25
CA LEU A 47 9.51 -0.56 -2.93
C LEU A 47 10.28 0.31 -3.94
N CYS A 48 11.02 1.29 -3.45
CA CYS A 48 11.83 2.20 -4.24
C CYS A 48 13.32 1.91 -4.02
N LYS A 49 14.10 1.91 -5.09
CA LYS A 49 15.56 1.86 -4.97
C LYS A 49 16.08 3.19 -4.42
N LYS A 50 17.04 3.15 -3.50
CA LYS A 50 17.75 4.34 -3.05
C LYS A 50 18.75 4.74 -4.16
N GLY A 51 18.41 5.79 -4.92
CA GLY A 51 19.30 6.30 -5.97
C GLY A 51 18.71 6.43 -7.38
N ASP A 52 17.40 6.60 -7.56
CA ASP A 52 16.79 7.05 -8.85
C ASP A 52 17.24 8.49 -9.28
N SER A 53 18.42 8.92 -8.84
CA SER A 53 19.22 10.03 -9.31
C SER A 53 20.60 9.49 -9.72
N ASP A 54 20.76 9.10 -10.99
CA ASP A 54 22.02 8.92 -11.74
C ASP A 54 23.30 8.57 -10.94
N SER A 55 23.27 7.58 -10.06
CA SER A 55 24.47 7.14 -9.35
C SER A 55 24.66 5.64 -9.47
N ASP A 56 25.57 5.27 -10.38
CA ASP A 56 26.15 3.93 -10.52
C ASP A 56 26.83 3.53 -9.19
N SER A 57 26.13 2.74 -8.38
CA SER A 57 26.67 2.16 -7.15
C SER A 57 26.37 0.67 -7.11
N ASP A 58 27.34 -0.14 -7.54
CA ASP A 58 27.32 -1.62 -7.57
C ASP A 58 27.40 -2.27 -6.16
N SER A 59 26.79 -1.66 -5.14
CA SER A 59 26.67 -2.30 -3.83
C SER A 59 25.42 -3.18 -3.79
N ALA A 60 25.59 -4.49 -3.59
CA ALA A 60 24.52 -5.49 -3.49
C ALA A 60 23.54 -5.28 -2.32
N ASP A 61 23.79 -4.29 -1.47
CA ASP A 61 22.91 -3.80 -0.39
C ASP A 61 22.26 -2.45 -0.79
N GLU A 62 21.59 -2.40 -1.94
CA GLU A 62 20.71 -1.28 -2.28
C GLU A 62 19.58 -1.20 -1.24
N ASP A 63 19.66 -0.24 -0.30
CA ASP A 63 18.62 0.04 0.69
C ASP A 63 17.29 0.37 -0.02
N ASN A 64 16.48 -0.64 -0.33
CA ASN A 64 15.15 -0.41 -0.88
C ASN A 64 14.29 0.27 0.19
N ILE A 65 13.79 1.47 -0.11
CA ILE A 65 12.89 2.21 0.77
C ILE A 65 11.46 1.79 0.44
N LEU A 66 10.77 1.22 1.42
CA LEU A 66 9.34 0.94 1.32
C LEU A 66 8.55 2.21 1.62
N ILE A 67 7.74 2.66 0.66
CA ILE A 67 6.82 3.78 0.83
C ILE A 67 5.39 3.22 0.90
N ASP A 68 4.87 3.09 2.12
CA ASP A 68 3.54 2.55 2.39
C ASP A 68 2.92 3.19 3.65
N PHE A 69 1.77 2.69 4.09
CA PHE A 69 1.09 3.24 5.26
C PHE A 69 1.84 3.06 6.58
N VAL A 70 2.82 2.15 6.69
CA VAL A 70 3.62 1.97 7.90
C VAL A 70 4.73 3.02 7.96
N THR A 71 5.40 3.30 6.85
CA THR A 71 6.50 4.28 6.78
C THR A 71 6.02 5.72 6.59
N ASN A 72 4.73 5.92 6.31
CA ASN A 72 4.14 7.23 6.08
C ASN A 72 3.85 7.98 7.38
N ASN A 73 4.14 9.28 7.36
CA ASN A 73 3.69 10.20 8.40
C ASN A 73 2.16 10.44 8.31
N GLN A 74 1.61 11.19 9.28
CA GLN A 74 0.17 11.43 9.37
C GLN A 74 -0.42 12.07 8.11
N ALA A 75 0.25 13.06 7.52
CA ALA A 75 -0.25 13.73 6.32
C ALA A 75 -0.25 12.79 5.10
N GLN A 76 0.77 11.96 4.98
CA GLN A 76 0.88 10.96 3.91
C GLN A 76 -0.16 9.84 4.07
N LYS A 77 -0.41 9.37 5.31
CA LYS A 77 -1.50 8.43 5.62
C LYS A 77 -2.86 9.01 5.20
N GLN A 78 -3.14 10.27 5.55
CA GLN A 78 -4.37 10.93 5.14
C GLN A 78 -4.51 11.01 3.61
N ALA A 79 -3.44 11.41 2.91
CA ALA A 79 -3.44 11.47 1.44
C ALA A 79 -3.75 10.10 0.79
N ARG A 80 -3.28 9.00 1.39
CA ARG A 80 -3.64 7.64 0.93
C ARG A 80 -5.11 7.30 1.17
N LEU A 81 -5.67 7.68 2.31
CA LEU A 81 -7.10 7.48 2.58
C LEU A 81 -7.97 8.27 1.59
N ASP A 82 -7.60 9.53 1.34
CA ASP A 82 -8.29 10.36 0.35
C ASP A 82 -8.17 9.78 -1.06
N LEU A 83 -7.01 9.19 -1.39
CA LEU A 83 -6.80 8.51 -2.66
C LEU A 83 -7.61 7.21 -2.79
N LEU A 84 -7.77 6.43 -1.71
CA LEU A 84 -8.69 5.28 -1.68
C LEU A 84 -10.13 5.73 -1.91
N LYS A 85 -10.55 6.81 -1.24
CA LYS A 85 -11.89 7.37 -1.38
C LYS A 85 -12.14 7.83 -2.82
N LEU A 86 -11.17 8.53 -3.42
CA LEU A 86 -11.24 8.93 -4.82
C LEU A 86 -11.35 7.71 -5.74
N ALA A 87 -10.50 6.69 -5.57
CA ALA A 87 -10.56 5.49 -6.40
C ALA A 87 -11.93 4.78 -6.33
N VAL A 88 -12.48 4.62 -5.12
CA VAL A 88 -13.84 4.06 -4.92
C VAL A 88 -14.90 4.93 -5.59
N GLN A 89 -14.84 6.26 -5.47
CA GLN A 89 -15.75 7.18 -6.15
C GLN A 89 -15.66 7.11 -7.68
N ARG A 90 -14.50 6.70 -8.21
CA ARG A 90 -14.28 6.48 -9.64
C ARG A 90 -14.64 5.05 -10.09
N GLY A 91 -15.21 4.24 -9.21
CA GLY A 91 -15.73 2.90 -9.54
C GLY A 91 -14.75 1.76 -9.32
N ALA A 92 -13.66 1.97 -8.56
CA ALA A 92 -12.81 0.86 -8.12
C ALA A 92 -13.59 -0.05 -7.15
N ASP A 93 -13.74 -1.32 -7.49
CA ASP A 93 -14.41 -2.34 -6.68
C ASP A 93 -13.40 -3.00 -5.71
N PRO A 94 -13.61 -2.87 -4.38
CA PRO A 94 -12.75 -3.48 -3.37
C PRO A 94 -12.70 -5.01 -3.40
N ASN A 95 -13.64 -5.68 -4.07
CA ASN A 95 -13.73 -7.14 -4.18
C ASN A 95 -12.94 -7.69 -5.37
N VAL A 96 -12.56 -6.85 -6.34
CA VAL A 96 -11.72 -7.28 -7.45
C VAL A 96 -10.39 -7.78 -6.90
N LYS A 97 -10.08 -9.02 -7.24
CA LYS A 97 -8.84 -9.68 -6.83
C LYS A 97 -7.69 -9.28 -7.75
N ALA A 98 -6.49 -9.25 -7.19
CA ALA A 98 -5.27 -9.16 -7.96
C ALA A 98 -5.12 -10.38 -8.90
N PRO A 99 -4.44 -10.23 -10.06
CA PRO A 99 -4.23 -11.35 -10.98
C PRO A 99 -3.33 -12.41 -10.33
N GLN A 100 -3.41 -13.67 -10.80
CA GLN A 100 -2.58 -14.75 -10.26
C GLN A 100 -1.06 -14.53 -10.41
N SER A 101 -0.65 -13.72 -11.40
CA SER A 101 0.73 -13.31 -11.63
C SER A 101 1.22 -12.28 -10.61
N PHE A 102 0.32 -11.60 -9.90
CA PHE A 102 0.68 -10.68 -8.83
C PHE A 102 1.11 -11.44 -7.59
N SER A 103 2.26 -11.03 -7.05
CA SER A 103 2.79 -11.53 -5.79
C SER A 103 3.54 -10.41 -5.10
N CYS A 104 3.07 -10.02 -3.92
CA CYS A 104 3.70 -8.97 -3.13
C CYS A 104 3.98 -9.51 -1.73
N THR A 105 5.26 -9.54 -1.34
CA THR A 105 5.66 -9.96 0.01
C THR A 105 5.96 -8.74 0.87
N ARG A 106 5.45 -8.74 2.11
CA ARG A 106 5.70 -7.69 3.11
C ARG A 106 6.04 -8.28 4.45
N GLN A 107 6.92 -7.57 5.15
CA GLN A 107 7.27 -7.76 6.54
C GLN A 107 7.62 -6.38 7.08
N TRP A 108 7.04 -6.00 8.21
CA TRP A 108 7.28 -4.69 8.84
C TRP A 108 7.98 -4.88 10.18
N TRP A 109 8.61 -3.83 10.68
CA TRP A 109 9.22 -3.81 12.00
C TRP A 109 9.23 -2.39 12.53
N LYS A 110 9.36 -2.26 13.85
CA LYS A 110 9.63 -0.99 14.51
C LYS A 110 10.96 -1.12 15.25
N ILE A 111 11.75 -0.05 15.22
CA ILE A 111 12.92 0.04 16.08
C ILE A 111 12.38 0.32 17.48
N GLY A 112 12.59 -0.60 18.41
CA GLY A 112 12.20 -0.44 19.80
C GLY A 112 13.00 0.68 20.49
N ALA A 113 12.59 1.08 21.70
CA ALA A 113 13.49 1.79 22.61
C ALA A 113 14.76 0.94 22.83
N ALA A 114 15.87 1.56 23.24
CA ALA A 114 17.24 1.02 23.23
C ALA A 114 17.45 -0.41 23.80
N ASP A 115 16.46 -0.95 24.52
CA ASP A 115 16.50 -2.22 25.24
C ASP A 115 15.57 -3.30 24.64
N ILE A 116 14.77 -2.96 23.61
CA ILE A 116 13.84 -3.87 22.92
C ILE A 116 14.45 -4.25 21.56
N GLN A 117 14.86 -5.51 21.45
CA GLN A 117 15.32 -6.13 20.20
C GLN A 117 14.33 -5.89 19.07
N GLU A 118 14.81 -5.58 17.86
CA GLU A 118 13.97 -5.42 16.67
C GLU A 118 13.02 -6.62 16.51
N SER A 119 11.71 -6.37 16.57
CA SER A 119 10.71 -7.40 16.31
C SER A 119 10.04 -7.14 14.98
N LYS A 120 10.19 -8.12 14.09
CA LYS A 120 9.56 -8.12 12.77
C LYS A 120 8.19 -8.78 12.87
N THR A 121 7.22 -8.25 12.14
CA THR A 121 5.96 -8.96 11.92
C THR A 121 6.22 -10.30 11.23
N ARG A 122 5.21 -11.16 11.23
CA ARG A 122 5.21 -12.31 10.31
C ARG A 122 5.25 -11.80 8.87
N THR A 123 5.94 -12.55 8.01
CA THR A 123 5.96 -12.30 6.57
C THR A 123 4.59 -12.66 5.98
N ILE A 124 4.04 -11.76 5.18
CA ILE A 124 2.79 -11.96 4.44
C ILE A 124 3.11 -11.94 2.95
N THR A 125 2.56 -12.89 2.20
CA THR A 125 2.59 -12.88 0.73
C THR A 125 1.18 -12.71 0.20
N PHE A 126 0.92 -11.57 -0.44
CA PHE A 126 -0.37 -11.24 -1.06
C PHE A 126 -0.41 -11.80 -2.48
N ARG A 127 -1.31 -12.76 -2.73
CA ARG A 127 -1.60 -13.37 -4.03
C ARG A 127 -3.07 -13.76 -4.08
N ASP A 128 -3.78 -13.41 -5.15
CA ASP A 128 -5.24 -13.62 -5.28
C ASP A 128 -6.06 -12.89 -4.19
N PHE A 129 -5.50 -11.84 -3.60
CA PHE A 129 -6.18 -11.02 -2.59
C PHE A 129 -6.98 -9.91 -3.29
N SER A 130 -8.12 -9.55 -2.70
CA SER A 130 -8.80 -8.29 -2.96
C SER A 130 -8.31 -7.20 -1.99
N ALA A 131 -8.73 -5.95 -2.19
CA ALA A 131 -8.38 -4.87 -1.27
C ALA A 131 -8.90 -5.15 0.16
N PHE A 132 -10.10 -5.73 0.30
CA PHE A 132 -10.63 -6.16 1.60
C PHE A 132 -9.74 -7.20 2.27
N SER A 133 -9.36 -8.25 1.54
CA SER A 133 -8.51 -9.31 2.09
C SER A 133 -7.13 -8.77 2.52
N VAL A 134 -6.58 -7.77 1.80
CA VAL A 134 -5.35 -7.09 2.21
C VAL A 134 -5.52 -6.41 3.55
N VAL A 135 -6.56 -5.59 3.71
CA VAL A 135 -6.80 -4.84 4.96
C VAL A 135 -6.98 -5.80 6.14
N VAL A 136 -7.86 -6.81 6.00
CA VAL A 136 -8.09 -7.82 7.05
C VAL A 136 -6.79 -8.49 7.46
N LYS A 137 -5.97 -8.92 6.50
CA LYS A 137 -4.74 -9.66 6.80
C LYS A 137 -3.69 -8.79 7.48
N CYS A 138 -3.61 -7.51 7.13
CA CYS A 138 -2.74 -6.56 7.82
C CYS A 138 -3.19 -6.34 9.28
N VAL A 139 -4.50 -6.13 9.51
CA VAL A 139 -5.06 -5.97 10.87
C VAL A 139 -4.76 -7.21 11.73
N GLU A 140 -5.10 -8.41 11.24
CA GLU A 140 -4.79 -9.67 11.95
C GLU A 140 -3.30 -9.78 12.30
N THR A 141 -2.42 -9.34 11.40
CA THR A 141 -0.97 -9.45 11.60
C THR A 141 -0.49 -8.48 12.68
N PHE A 142 -1.00 -7.26 12.73
CA PHE A 142 -0.61 -6.26 13.71
C PHE A 142 -1.21 -6.53 15.09
N GLU A 143 -2.47 -6.94 15.17
CA GLU A 143 -3.11 -7.32 16.44
C GLU A 143 -2.38 -8.49 17.12
N LEU A 144 -1.94 -9.49 16.35
CA LEU A 144 -1.12 -10.59 16.89
C LEU A 144 0.26 -10.15 17.42
N MET A 145 0.72 -8.95 17.06
CA MET A 145 2.03 -8.40 17.42
C MET A 145 1.94 -7.21 18.38
N GLU A 146 0.73 -6.81 18.81
CA GLU A 146 0.49 -5.64 19.66
C GLU A 146 1.21 -5.74 21.02
N SER A 147 1.39 -6.96 21.54
CA SER A 147 2.13 -7.21 22.78
C SER A 147 3.63 -6.94 22.66
N VAL A 148 4.16 -6.81 21.44
CA VAL A 148 5.59 -6.58 21.17
C VAL A 148 5.87 -5.13 20.82
N HIS A 149 5.04 -4.54 19.95
CA HIS A 149 5.12 -3.13 19.57
C HIS A 149 3.73 -2.54 19.46
N ASP A 150 3.61 -1.24 19.78
CA ASP A 150 2.39 -0.49 19.55
C ASP A 150 2.17 -0.29 18.05
N TRP A 151 1.17 -0.97 17.46
CA TRP A 151 0.76 -0.85 16.06
C TRP A 151 -0.56 -0.06 15.89
N LYS A 152 -1.02 0.63 16.94
CA LYS A 152 -2.34 1.25 16.98
C LYS A 152 -2.57 2.23 15.83
N ALA A 153 -1.58 3.07 15.52
CA ALA A 153 -1.68 4.04 14.42
C ALA A 153 -1.79 3.39 13.04
N GLU A 154 -1.30 2.16 12.87
CA GLU A 154 -1.43 1.39 11.62
C GLU A 154 -2.80 0.70 11.57
N CYS A 155 -3.26 0.15 12.69
CA CYS A 155 -4.61 -0.41 12.81
C CYS A 155 -5.68 0.67 12.57
N GLU A 156 -5.55 1.87 13.14
CA GLU A 156 -6.48 2.99 12.92
C GLU A 156 -6.55 3.42 11.44
N PHE A 157 -5.40 3.41 10.74
CA PHE A 157 -5.35 3.64 9.29
C PHE A 157 -6.12 2.54 8.54
N LEU A 158 -5.89 1.27 8.88
CA LEU A 158 -6.53 0.13 8.22
C LEU A 158 -8.03 0.07 8.47
N GLU A 159 -8.49 0.40 9.69
CA GLU A 159 -9.91 0.55 9.99
C GLU A 159 -10.55 1.66 9.16
N SER A 160 -9.86 2.79 9.00
CA SER A 160 -10.33 3.90 8.19
C SER A 160 -10.40 3.51 6.71
N ALA A 161 -9.39 2.79 6.21
CA ALA A 161 -9.41 2.21 4.88
C ALA A 161 -10.58 1.22 4.72
N MET A 162 -10.83 0.34 5.70
CA MET A 162 -11.96 -0.60 5.70
C MET A 162 -13.30 0.12 5.59
N ARG A 163 -13.51 1.21 6.34
CA ARG A 163 -14.73 2.04 6.27
C ARG A 163 -14.92 2.64 4.87
N ILE A 164 -13.83 3.11 4.24
CA ILE A 164 -13.87 3.64 2.87
C ILE A 164 -14.24 2.54 1.88
N LEU A 165 -13.59 1.36 1.96
CA LEU A 165 -13.90 0.23 1.08
C LEU A 165 -15.36 -0.24 1.25
N ASN A 166 -15.88 -0.27 2.48
CA ASN A 166 -17.29 -0.61 2.75
C ASN A 166 -18.30 0.44 2.27
N SER A 167 -17.86 1.68 2.00
CA SER A 167 -18.74 2.70 1.41
C SER A 167 -18.99 2.49 -0.08
N TYR A 168 -18.28 1.55 -0.71
CA TYR A 168 -18.56 1.08 -2.06
C TYR A 168 -19.97 0.49 -2.12
N SER A 169 -20.83 1.16 -2.89
CA SER A 169 -22.15 0.67 -3.25
C SER A 169 -22.01 0.08 -4.66
N GLY A 170 -21.69 -1.21 -4.71
CA GLY A 170 -21.72 -2.01 -5.94
C GLY A 170 -23.14 -2.35 -6.36
#